data_AF-A0A1G7KTT7-F1
#
_entry.id   AF-A0A1G7KTT7-F1
#
_cell.length_a   1.000
_cell.length_b   1.000
_cell.length_c   1.000
_cell.angle_alpha   90.00
_cell.angle_beta   90.00
_cell.angle_gamma   90.00
#
_symmetry.space_group_name_H-M   'P 1'
#
loop_
_entity.id
_entity.type
_entity.pdbx_description
1 polymer ?
#
loop_
_entity_poly.entity_id
_entity_poly.type
_entity_poly.pdbx_seq_one_letter_code
_entity_poly.pdbx_strand_id
1 'polypeptide(L)' 'MRGYVNIPKTIYCKFCKICGGRPVIEPAEGGVYVVKCPNDNGHYQTRPGLIDIDDWNLNNTVNYVSSQDVNQQVSC' A
#
# COMPACT_ATOMS: atom_id res chain seq x y z
N MET A 1 5.71 -17.98 13.96
CA MET A 1 4.88 -17.37 12.90
C MET A 1 4.95 -15.87 13.09
N ARG A 2 5.35 -15.08 12.09
CA ARG A 2 5.20 -13.62 12.15
C ARG A 2 3.70 -13.35 12.19
N GLY A 3 3.21 -12.71 13.25
CA GLY A 3 1.80 -12.68 13.63
C GLY A 3 0.92 -11.81 12.74
N TYR A 4 1.03 -11.94 11.42
CA TYR A 4 0.20 -11.21 10.46
C TYR A 4 -0.97 -12.08 9.97
N VAL A 5 -2.07 -11.42 9.64
CA VAL A 5 -3.27 -11.99 9.03
C VAL A 5 -3.24 -11.71 7.54
N ASN A 6 -3.36 -12.77 6.75
CA ASN A 6 -3.51 -12.63 5.31
C ASN A 6 -4.92 -12.13 4.98
N ILE A 7 -5.01 -11.15 4.09
CA ILE A 7 -6.30 -10.66 3.60
C ILE A 7 -6.86 -11.69 2.61
N PRO A 8 -8.10 -12.19 2.80
CA PRO A 8 -8.73 -13.14 1.90
C PRO A 8 -8.67 -12.70 0.43
N LYS A 9 -8.54 -13.66 -0.49
CA LYS A 9 -8.49 -13.37 -1.94
C LYS A 9 -9.77 -12.74 -2.49
N THR A 10 -10.88 -12.89 -1.78
CA THR A 10 -12.19 -12.30 -2.10
C THR A 10 -12.24 -10.79 -1.88
N ILE A 11 -11.35 -10.23 -1.04
CA ILE A 11 -11.22 -8.78 -0.86
C ILE A 11 -10.30 -8.25 -1.95
N TYR A 12 -10.72 -7.21 -2.66
CA TYR A 12 -9.88 -6.60 -3.68
C TYR A 12 -8.75 -5.77 -3.04
N CYS A 13 -7.51 -6.16 -3.33
CA CYS A 13 -6.32 -5.40 -2.98
C CYS A 13 -5.39 -5.36 -4.18
N LYS A 14 -4.93 -4.18 -4.57
CA LYS A 14 -3.83 -4.00 -5.52
C LYS A 14 -2.55 -4.58 -4.94
N PHE A 15 -1.64 -4.95 -5.82
CA PHE A 15 -0.30 -5.36 -5.43
C PHE A 15 0.56 -4.13 -5.11
N CYS A 16 1.55 -4.32 -4.23
CA CYS A 16 2.53 -3.30 -3.93
C CYS A 16 3.21 -2.84 -5.23
N LYS A 17 3.20 -1.54 -5.52
CA LYS A 17 3.79 -0.99 -6.75
C LYS A 17 5.31 -1.17 -6.84
N ILE A 18 5.98 -1.44 -5.72
CA ILE A 18 7.44 -1.61 -5.64
C ILE A 18 7.86 -3.08 -5.79
N CYS A 19 7.18 -4.00 -5.08
CA CYS A 19 7.61 -5.40 -5.00
C CYS A 19 6.56 -6.44 -5.44
N GLY A 20 5.36 -6.01 -5.85
CA GLY A 20 4.28 -6.91 -6.24
C GLY A 20 3.61 -7.67 -5.08
N GLY A 21 4.01 -7.44 -3.84
CA GLY A 21 3.42 -8.10 -2.67
C GLY A 21 1.96 -7.69 -2.40
N ARG A 22 1.11 -8.66 -2.03
CA ARG A 22 -0.26 -8.38 -1.57
C ARG A 22 -0.21 -7.91 -0.10
N PRO A 23 -0.99 -6.89 0.29
CA PRO A 23 -0.92 -6.37 1.66
C PRO A 23 -1.31 -7.44 2.70
N VAL A 24 -0.79 -7.25 3.90
CA VAL A 24 -1.12 -8.05 5.09
C VAL A 24 -1.57 -7.13 6.22
N ILE A 25 -2.32 -7.70 7.18
CA ILE A 25 -2.68 -7.02 8.42
C ILE A 25 -1.75 -7.50 9.51
N GLU A 26 -0.98 -6.60 10.13
CA GLU A 26 -0.03 -6.93 11.20
C GLU A 26 -0.39 -6.17 12.49
N PRO A 27 -0.27 -6.80 13.67
CA PRO A 27 -0.40 -6.10 14.94
C PRO A 27 0.73 -5.08 15.10
N ALA A 28 0.36 -3.89 15.54
CA ALA A 28 1.28 -2.84 15.96
C ALA A 28 1.24 -2.67 17.48
N GLU A 29 2.15 -1.84 18.00
CA GLU A 29 2.17 -1.51 19.44
C GLU A 29 0.84 -0.91 19.90
N GLY A 30 0.47 -1.16 21.16
CA GLY A 30 -0.79 -0.69 21.73
C GLY A 30 -2.02 -1.54 21.36
N GLY A 31 -1.83 -2.75 20.83
CA GLY A 31 -2.93 -3.68 20.56
C GLY A 31 -3.79 -3.31 19.35
N VAL A 32 -3.24 -2.50 18.44
CA VAL A 32 -3.90 -2.07 17.20
C VAL A 32 -3.33 -2.78 15.99
N TYR A 33 -3.92 -2.54 14.81
CA TYR A 33 -3.52 -3.18 13.57
C TYR A 33 -3.12 -2.16 12.51
N VAL A 34 -2.28 -2.59 11.57
CA VAL A 34 -1.90 -1.85 10.38
C VAL A 34 -2.04 -2.70 9.13
N VAL A 35 -2.34 -2.07 8.00
CA VAL A 35 -2.21 -2.66 6.67
C VAL A 35 -0.86 -2.24 6.11
N LYS A 36 -0.05 -3.20 5.67
CA LYS A 36 1.32 -2.94 5.20
C LYS A 36 1.77 -3.89 4.12
N CYS A 37 2.88 -3.54 3.48
CA CYS A 37 3.59 -4.44 2.58
C CYS A 37 4.25 -5.58 3.38
N PRO A 38 4.12 -6.85 2.92
CA PRO A 38 4.67 -8.01 3.64
C PRO A 38 6.20 -8.13 3.54
N ASN A 39 6.80 -7.49 2.53
CA ASN A 39 8.21 -7.65 2.20
C ASN A 39 9.09 -6.54 2.80
N ASP A 40 8.54 -5.33 2.95
CA ASP A 40 9.26 -4.17 3.46
C ASP A 40 8.27 -3.12 4.01
N ASN A 41 8.49 -2.66 5.24
CA ASN A 41 7.67 -1.64 5.90
C ASN A 41 7.83 -0.26 5.25
N GLY A 42 8.97 0.01 4.61
CA GLY A 42 9.26 1.26 3.91
C GLY A 42 8.47 1.44 2.61
N HIS A 43 7.91 0.37 2.05
CA HIS A 43 7.10 0.48 0.83
C HIS A 43 5.78 1.20 1.08
N TYR A 44 5.09 0.82 2.16
CA TYR A 44 3.86 1.45 2.64
C TYR A 44 3.38 0.75 3.92
N GLN A 45 2.84 1.54 4.85
CA GLN A 45 2.11 1.08 6.03
C GLN A 45 1.07 2.13 6.44
N THR A 46 -0.16 1.70 6.77
CA THR A 46 -1.18 2.60 7.33
C THR A 46 -0.82 3.07 8.74
N ARG A 47 -1.50 4.12 9.22
CA ARG A 47 -1.40 4.51 10.62
C ARG A 47 -1.89 3.37 11.54
N PRO A 48 -1.21 3.11 12.68
CA PRO A 48 -1.69 2.16 13.68
C PRO A 48 -3.14 2.42 14.09
N GLY A 49 -3.97 1.37 14.08
CA GLY A 49 -5.40 1.46 14.39
C GLY A 49 -6.30 1.72 13.17
N LEU A 50 -5.71 1.90 11.98
CA LEU A 50 -6.45 2.10 10.75
C LEU A 50 -6.21 0.94 9.78
N ILE A 51 -7.26 0.18 9.53
CA ILE A 51 -7.31 -0.81 8.44
C ILE A 51 -8.03 -0.13 7.27
N ASP A 52 -7.24 0.42 6.35
CA ASP A 52 -7.73 1.12 5.17
C ASP A 52 -7.15 0.48 3.90
N ILE A 53 -7.98 -0.32 3.23
CA ILE A 53 -7.61 -1.01 1.99
C ILE A 53 -7.74 -0.08 0.78
N ASP A 54 -8.59 0.94 0.86
CA ASP A 54 -8.79 1.89 -0.22
C ASP A 54 -7.60 2.84 -0.33
N ASP A 55 -7.05 3.31 0.79
CA ASP A 55 -5.81 4.09 0.81
C ASP A 55 -4.62 3.25 0.31
N TRP A 56 -4.54 1.97 0.69
CA TRP A 56 -3.56 1.03 0.11
C TRP A 56 -3.71 0.96 -1.42
N ASN A 57 -4.93 0.79 -1.91
CA ASN A 57 -5.21 0.68 -3.35
C ASN A 57 -4.88 1.99 -4.08
N LEU A 58 -5.20 3.14 -3.49
CA LEU A 58 -4.90 4.45 -4.04
C LEU A 58 -3.38 4.66 -4.15
N ASN A 59 -2.63 4.44 -3.06
CA ASN A 59 -1.17 4.57 -3.05
C ASN A 59 -0.46 3.64 -4.03
N ASN A 60 -1.02 2.45 -4.27
CA ASN A 60 -0.48 1.47 -5.22
C ASN A 60 -1.07 1.60 -6.64
N THR A 61 -1.75 2.71 -6.94
CA THR A 61 -2.14 3.05 -8.30
C THR A 61 -0.94 3.66 -9.02
N VAL A 62 -0.52 3.04 -10.12
CA VAL A 62 0.48 3.63 -11.03
C VAL A 62 -0.27 4.50 -12.02
N ASN A 63 -0.18 5.82 -11.85
CA ASN A 63 -0.69 6.75 -12.85
C ASN A 63 0.26 6.73 -14.05
N TYR A 64 -0.22 6.26 -15.19
CA TYR A 64 0.51 6.42 -16.45
C TYR A 64 0.44 7.90 -16.83
N VAL A 65 1.55 8.61 -16.70
CA VAL A 65 1.70 9.95 -17.27
C VAL A 65 2.23 9.76 -18.69
N SER A 66 1.48 10.21 -19.68
CA SER A 66 1.95 10.17 -21.05
C SER A 66 3.18 11.07 -21.18
N SER A 67 4.17 10.67 -22.00
CA SER A 67 5.39 11.46 -22.20
C SER A 67 5.13 12.87 -22.77
N GLN A 68 3.91 13.15 -23.23
CA GLN A 68 3.49 14.44 -23.76
C GLN A 68 3.19 15.46 -22.64
N ASP A 69 2.90 15.01 -21.42
CA ASP A 69 2.50 15.90 -20.31
C ASP A 69 3.69 16.42 -19.48
N VAL A 70 4.90 15.91 -19.69
CA VAL A 70 6.11 16.30 -18.94
C VAL A 70 6.60 17.71 -19.32
N ASN A 71 6.25 18.20 -20.51
CA ASN A 71 6.77 19.47 -21.03
C ASN A 71 5.98 20.73 -20.61
N GLN A 72 4.91 20.62 -19.83
CA GLN A 72 4.07 21.78 -19.48
C GLN A 72 4.28 22.32 -18.04
N GLN A 73 5.13 21.67 -17.23
CA GLN A 73 5.37 22.08 -15.84
C GLN A 73 6.79 22.61 -15.54
N VAL A 74 7.63 22.78 -16.56
CA VAL A 74 8.92 23.49 -16.41
C VAL A 74 8.82 24.85 -17.10
N SER A 75 8.06 25.75 -16.49
CA SER A 75 8.10 27.18 -16.79
C SER A 75 7.92 27.92 -15.47
N CYS A 76 9.03 28.02 -14.74
CA CYS A 76 9.23 28.93 -13.62
C CYS A 76 10.44 29.80 -13.96
#